data_AF-A0A523C2S8-F1
#
_entry.id   AF-A0A523C2S8-F1
#
_cell.length_a   1.000
_cell.length_b   1.000
_cell.length_c   1.000
_cell.angle_alpha   90.00
_cell.angle_beta   90.00
_cell.angle_gamma   90.00
#
_symmetry.space_group_name_H-M   'P 1'
#
loop_
_entity.id
_entity.type
_entity.pdbx_description
1 polymer ?
#
loop_
_entity_poly.entity_id
_entity_poly.type
_entity_poly.pdbx_seq_one_letter_code
_entity_poly.pdbx_strand_id
1 'polypeptide(L)'
;MREASPAKITIVGAGYVGATTAFTLLHSGLVSDLVLLDINRARAEGEAMDLNHAASLGFPLRISAGEVADTRDSVVIIFAAGANQKPGETRLDLVHRNVEIVRQAGCQADRERPAWGCDIGPGFPRSAGPLPGPRSPTRHPATR
;
A
#
# COMPACT_ATOMS: atom_id res chain seq x y z
N MET A 1 10.28 -26.26 -10.24
CA MET A 1 9.44 -25.37 -9.41
C MET A 1 9.77 -23.94 -9.81
N ARG A 2 8.79 -23.11 -10.16
CA ARG A 2 9.06 -21.68 -10.41
C ARG A 2 9.47 -21.05 -9.08
N GLU A 3 10.63 -20.41 -9.00
CA GLU A 3 10.95 -19.51 -7.89
C GLU A 3 9.84 -18.46 -7.83
N ALA A 4 9.09 -18.42 -6.73
CA ALA A 4 8.16 -17.34 -6.49
C ALA A 4 9.00 -16.07 -6.30
N SER A 5 8.87 -15.11 -7.22
CA SER A 5 9.48 -13.80 -7.03
C SER A 5 8.96 -13.20 -5.71
N PRO A 6 9.81 -12.51 -4.93
CA PRO A 6 9.40 -11.87 -3.69
C PRO A 6 8.17 -10.98 -3.95
N ALA A 7 7.04 -11.34 -3.32
CA ALA A 7 5.78 -10.62 -3.51
C ALA A 7 5.78 -9.38 -2.63
N LYS A 8 5.78 -8.22 -3.29
CA LYS A 8 5.63 -6.91 -2.65
C LYS A 8 4.16 -6.49 -2.61
N ILE A 9 3.64 -6.17 -1.44
CA ILE A 9 2.27 -5.67 -1.27
C ILE A 9 2.30 -4.27 -0.65
N THR A 10 1.40 -3.41 -1.11
CA THR A 10 1.14 -2.11 -0.46
C THR A 10 -0.24 -2.11 0.16
N ILE A 11 -0.36 -1.62 1.39
CA ILE A 11 -1.63 -1.31 2.04
C ILE A 11 -1.76 0.21 2.15
N VAL A 12 -2.83 0.75 1.57
CA VAL A 12 -3.20 2.15 1.69
C VAL A 12 -4.22 2.29 2.80
N GLY A 13 -3.83 2.94 3.89
CA GLY A 13 -4.57 3.09 5.14
C GLY A 13 -4.01 2.16 6.22
N ALA A 14 -3.38 2.72 7.25
CA ALA A 14 -2.90 2.03 8.46
C ALA A 14 -3.95 2.08 9.59
N GLY A 15 -5.24 2.20 9.21
CA GLY A 15 -6.40 2.05 10.11
C GLY A 15 -6.52 0.64 10.71
N TYR A 16 -7.54 0.37 11.51
CA TYR A 16 -7.76 -0.96 12.10
C TYR A 16 -7.79 -2.09 11.05
N VAL A 17 -8.47 -1.85 9.92
CA VAL A 17 -8.55 -2.81 8.81
C VAL A 17 -7.19 -3.03 8.17
N GLY A 18 -6.44 -1.96 7.90
CA GLY A 18 -5.12 -2.04 7.28
C GLY A 18 -4.07 -2.70 8.17
N ALA A 19 -4.02 -2.32 9.45
CA ALA A 19 -3.14 -2.92 10.45
C ALA A 19 -3.45 -4.42 10.64
N THR A 20 -4.73 -4.79 10.72
CA THR A 20 -5.14 -6.21 10.83
C THR A 20 -4.82 -7.00 9.57
N THR A 21 -4.97 -6.39 8.39
CA THR A 21 -4.57 -7.00 7.11
C THR A 21 -3.06 -7.22 7.08
N ALA A 22 -2.27 -6.23 7.49
CA ALA A 22 -0.81 -6.32 7.59
C ALA A 22 -0.38 -7.45 8.54
N PHE A 23 -0.99 -7.53 9.71
CA PHE A 23 -0.77 -8.58 10.70
C PHE A 23 -1.12 -9.97 10.15
N THR A 24 -2.20 -10.08 9.39
CA THR A 24 -2.61 -11.36 8.76
C THR A 24 -1.61 -11.78 7.68
N LEU A 25 -1.11 -10.83 6.88
CA LEU A 25 -0.11 -11.10 5.85
C LEU A 25 1.23 -11.54 6.45
N LEU A 26 1.63 -10.98 7.58
CA LEU A 26 2.82 -11.39 8.33
C LEU A 26 2.81 -12.90 8.68
N HIS A 27 1.63 -13.45 8.99
CA HIS A 27 1.48 -14.87 9.34
C HIS A 27 1.19 -15.77 8.14
N SER A 28 1.02 -15.21 6.94
CA SER A 28 0.62 -15.97 5.75
C SER A 28 1.78 -16.69 5.04
N GLY A 29 3.01 -16.16 5.17
CA GLY A 29 4.17 -16.63 4.41
C GLY A 29 4.11 -16.34 2.89
N LEU A 30 3.14 -15.55 2.44
CA LEU A 30 2.92 -15.24 1.01
C LEU A 30 3.67 -14.00 0.52
N VAL A 31 4.14 -13.17 1.44
CA VAL A 31 4.65 -11.81 1.17
C VAL A 31 6.06 -11.70 1.73
N SER A 32 6.95 -11.04 0.99
CA SER A 32 8.32 -10.76 1.43
C SER A 32 8.56 -9.30 1.77
N ASP A 33 7.77 -8.40 1.19
CA ASP A 33 7.88 -6.95 1.36
C ASP A 33 6.48 -6.33 1.49
N LEU A 34 6.25 -5.59 2.57
CA LEU A 34 4.99 -4.91 2.87
C LEU A 34 5.23 -3.43 3.12
N VAL A 35 4.52 -2.59 2.36
CA VAL A 35 4.55 -1.13 2.51
C VAL A 35 3.22 -0.66 3.11
N LEU A 36 3.29 0.03 4.24
CA LEU A 36 2.15 0.74 4.84
C LEU A 36 2.18 2.20 4.41
N LEU A 37 1.10 2.65 3.76
CA LEU A 37 0.88 4.05 3.42
C LEU A 37 -0.28 4.60 4.22
N ASP A 38 -0.10 5.75 4.85
CA ASP A 38 -1.19 6.48 5.48
C ASP A 38 -0.91 7.99 5.41
N ILE A 39 -1.96 8.80 5.37
CA ILE A 39 -1.85 10.26 5.49
C ILE A 39 -1.29 10.66 6.87
N ASN A 40 -1.57 9.84 7.88
CA ASN A 40 -0.96 9.93 9.20
C ASN A 40 0.31 9.06 9.23
N ARG A 41 1.44 9.68 8.86
CA ARG A 41 2.78 9.08 8.90
C ARG A 41 3.11 8.43 10.24
N ALA A 42 2.87 9.13 11.35
CA ALA A 42 3.18 8.63 12.68
C ALA A 42 2.41 7.33 12.99
N ARG A 43 1.18 7.21 12.49
CA ARG A 43 0.41 5.97 12.60
C ARG A 43 1.03 4.85 11.77
N ALA A 44 1.33 5.09 10.49
CA ALA A 44 1.94 4.07 9.63
C ALA A 44 3.29 3.58 10.20
N GLU A 45 4.11 4.50 10.71
CA GLU A 45 5.39 4.19 11.38
C GLU A 45 5.18 3.37 12.65
N GLY A 46 4.21 3.77 13.48
CA GLY A 46 3.83 3.03 14.70
C GLY A 46 3.44 1.58 14.40
N GLU A 47 2.52 1.38 13.44
CA GLU A 47 2.07 0.04 13.02
C GLU A 47 3.22 -0.77 12.40
N ALA A 48 4.08 -0.14 11.59
CA ALA A 48 5.24 -0.82 11.01
C ALA A 48 6.22 -1.29 12.10
N MET A 49 6.48 -0.47 13.13
CA MET A 49 7.33 -0.87 14.26
C MET A 49 6.72 -2.02 15.06
N ASP A 50 5.43 -1.94 15.37
CA ASP A 50 4.72 -2.98 16.12
C ASP A 50 4.76 -4.33 15.38
N LEU A 51 4.47 -4.31 14.08
CA LEU A 51 4.54 -5.51 13.25
C LEU A 51 5.96 -6.06 13.09
N ASN A 52 6.98 -5.20 13.02
CA ASN A 52 8.38 -5.65 12.99
C ASN A 52 8.79 -6.32 14.31
N HIS A 53 8.26 -5.88 15.46
CA HIS A 53 8.45 -6.60 16.72
C HIS A 53 7.75 -7.97 16.71
N ALA A 54 6.53 -8.02 16.17
CA ALA A 54 5.77 -9.27 16.01
C ALA A 54 6.40 -10.22 14.97
N ALA A 55 7.21 -9.72 14.03
CA ALA A 55 7.79 -10.52 12.94
C ALA A 55 8.70 -11.65 13.43
N SER A 56 9.24 -11.54 14.65
CA SER A 56 9.98 -12.63 15.32
C SER A 56 9.15 -13.90 15.52
N LEU A 57 7.83 -13.78 15.54
CA LEU A 57 6.87 -14.89 15.70
C LEU A 57 6.20 -15.29 14.36
N GLY A 58 6.49 -14.57 13.28
CA GLY A 58 5.88 -14.74 11.97
C GLY A 58 6.83 -15.31 10.91
N PHE A 59 6.42 -15.20 9.65
CA PHE A 59 7.31 -15.50 8.52
C PHE A 59 8.20 -14.29 8.20
N PRO A 60 9.36 -14.49 7.54
CA PRO A 60 10.21 -13.39 7.11
C PRO A 60 9.46 -12.43 6.19
N LEU A 61 9.18 -11.22 6.71
CA LEU A 61 8.49 -10.15 6.01
C LEU A 61 9.16 -8.82 6.35
N ARG A 62 9.57 -8.06 5.32
CA ARG A 62 10.07 -6.70 5.51
C ARG A 62 8.89 -5.74 5.56
N ILE A 63 8.73 -5.02 6.67
CA ILE A 63 7.62 -4.10 6.87
C ILE A 63 8.17 -2.68 6.99
N SER A 64 7.65 -1.76 6.18
CA SER A 64 8.06 -0.36 6.18
C SER A 64 6.85 0.57 6.08
N ALA A 65 6.88 1.67 6.83
CA ALA A 65 6.07 2.84 6.53
C ALA A 65 6.72 3.60 5.36
N GLY A 66 6.00 3.75 4.25
CA GLY A 66 6.56 4.27 3.00
C GLY A 66 5.89 5.52 2.48
N GLU A 67 6.32 5.92 1.29
CA GLU A 67 5.71 6.94 0.46
C GLU A 67 5.04 6.33 -0.77
N VAL A 68 4.29 7.14 -1.51
CA VAL A 68 3.67 6.73 -2.77
C VAL A 68 4.69 6.08 -3.72
N ALA A 69 5.91 6.62 -3.81
CA ALA A 69 6.99 6.07 -4.64
C ALA A 69 7.33 4.61 -4.26
N ASP A 70 7.15 4.23 -3.00
CA ASP A 70 7.38 2.88 -2.50
C ASP A 70 6.26 1.91 -2.89
N THR A 71 5.17 2.35 -3.52
CA THR A 71 4.19 1.45 -4.15
C THR A 71 4.70 0.81 -5.43
N ARG A 72 5.80 1.33 -6.00
CA ARG A 72 6.39 0.77 -7.20
C ARG A 72 6.73 -0.70 -6.98
N ASP A 73 6.50 -1.52 -8.01
CA ASP A 73 6.77 -2.95 -8.03
C ASP A 73 5.85 -3.80 -7.13
N SER A 74 4.91 -3.18 -6.40
CA SER A 74 3.86 -3.92 -5.70
C SER A 74 3.03 -4.75 -6.68
N VAL A 75 2.80 -6.02 -6.34
CA VAL A 75 1.99 -6.95 -7.12
C VAL A 75 0.51 -6.88 -6.75
N VAL A 76 0.21 -6.36 -5.55
CA VAL A 76 -1.13 -6.06 -5.05
C VAL A 76 -1.10 -4.76 -4.27
N ILE A 77 -2.11 -3.90 -4.48
CA ILE A 77 -2.37 -2.73 -3.64
C ILE A 77 -3.74 -2.93 -2.97
N ILE A 78 -3.75 -2.87 -1.65
CA ILE A 78 -4.95 -3.05 -0.83
C ILE A 78 -5.40 -1.67 -0.35
N PHE A 79 -6.60 -1.25 -0.75
CA PHE A 79 -7.19 0.00 -0.26
C PHE A 79 -8.01 -0.28 1.01
N ALA A 80 -7.49 0.18 2.14
CA ALA A 80 -8.13 0.19 3.45
C ALA A 80 -8.32 1.62 4.00
N ALA A 81 -8.03 2.64 3.18
CA ALA A 81 -8.26 4.04 3.50
C ALA A 81 -9.71 4.42 3.22
N GLY A 82 -10.34 5.09 4.18
CA GLY A 82 -11.70 5.59 4.06
C GLY A 82 -12.05 6.49 5.24
N ALA A 83 -12.98 7.40 5.01
CA ALA A 83 -13.58 8.21 6.06
C ALA A 83 -14.74 7.45 6.71
N ASN A 84 -14.87 7.64 8.02
CA ASN A 84 -16.06 7.23 8.76
C ASN A 84 -17.21 8.24 8.53
N GLN A 85 -18.45 7.75 8.61
CA GLN A 85 -19.62 8.60 8.57
C GLN A 85 -19.65 9.55 9.76
N LYS A 86 -19.90 10.83 9.53
CA LYS A 86 -20.09 11.81 10.60
C LYS A 86 -21.57 11.85 11.04
N PRO A 87 -21.86 12.24 12.30
CA PRO A 87 -23.24 12.46 12.72
C PRO A 87 -23.96 13.46 11.80
N GLY A 88 -25.15 13.10 11.32
CA GLY A 88 -25.94 13.93 10.40
C GLY A 88 -25.52 13.86 8.92
N GLU A 89 -24.48 13.10 8.57
CA GLU A 89 -24.04 12.92 7.19
C GLU A 89 -24.89 11.89 6.44
N THR A 90 -25.27 12.16 5.19
CA THR A 90 -25.99 11.17 4.38
C THR A 90 -25.06 10.08 3.84
N ARG A 91 -25.62 8.92 3.47
CA ARG A 91 -24.83 7.87 2.80
C ARG A 91 -24.20 8.36 1.49
N LEU A 92 -24.89 9.25 0.78
CA LEU A 92 -24.42 9.77 -0.50
C LEU A 92 -23.21 10.69 -0.31
N ASP A 93 -23.24 11.57 0.70
CA ASP A 93 -22.11 12.44 1.04
C ASP A 93 -20.86 11.64 1.42
N LEU A 94 -21.06 10.57 2.22
CA LEU A 94 -19.99 9.67 2.62
C LEU A 94 -19.34 8.98 1.42
N VAL A 95 -20.17 8.49 0.49
CA VAL A 95 -19.69 7.85 -0.74
C VAL A 95 -18.91 8.86 -1.58
N HIS A 96 -19.40 10.08 -1.78
CA HIS A 96 -18.66 11.10 -2.53
C HIS A 96 -17.29 11.40 -1.91
N ARG A 97 -17.21 11.51 -0.58
CA ARG A 97 -15.95 11.72 0.12
C ARG A 97 -14.99 10.54 -0.05
N ASN A 98 -15.48 9.31 0.06
CA ASN A 98 -14.65 8.12 -0.08
C ASN A 98 -14.20 7.89 -1.53
N VAL A 99 -15.04 8.23 -2.52
CA VAL A 99 -14.65 8.22 -3.94
C VAL A 99 -13.46 9.17 -4.16
N GLU A 100 -13.46 10.35 -3.54
CA GLU A 100 -12.34 11.29 -3.65
C GLU A 100 -11.06 10.75 -3.01
N ILE A 101 -11.14 10.15 -1.80
CA ILE A 101 -9.99 9.51 -1.13
C ILE A 101 -9.38 8.41 -2.00
N VAL A 102 -10.22 7.52 -2.54
CA VAL A 102 -9.77 6.41 -3.40
C VAL A 102 -9.17 6.93 -4.71
N ARG A 103 -9.74 7.98 -5.30
CA ARG A 103 -9.19 8.62 -6.51
C ARG A 103 -7.81 9.20 -6.25
N GLN A 104 -7.64 9.97 -5.18
CA GLN A 104 -6.35 10.60 -4.86
C GLN A 104 -5.27 9.55 -4.64
N ALA A 105 -5.55 8.54 -3.81
CA ALA A 105 -4.60 7.47 -3.53
C ALA A 105 -4.34 6.56 -4.76
N GLY A 106 -5.39 6.25 -5.53
CA GLY A 106 -5.31 5.44 -6.74
C GLY A 106 -4.49 6.10 -7.85
N CYS A 107 -4.73 7.39 -8.12
CA CYS A 107 -3.93 8.16 -9.08
C CYS A 107 -2.46 8.24 -8.69
N GLN A 108 -2.17 8.41 -7.40
CA GLN A 108 -0.81 8.47 -6.88
C GLN A 108 -0.07 7.14 -7.12
N ALA A 109 -0.72 6.01 -6.82
CA ALA A 109 -0.15 4.68 -7.05
C ALA A 109 0.00 4.33 -8.56
N ASP A 110 -0.97 4.71 -9.40
CA ASP A 110 -0.92 4.43 -10.84
C ASP A 110 0.24 5.15 -11.55
N ARG A 111 0.61 6.35 -11.09
CA ARG A 111 1.80 7.06 -11.62
C ARG A 111 3.10 6.28 -11.44
N GLU A 112 3.22 5.54 -10.34
CA GLU A 112 4.42 4.75 -10.04
C GLU A 112 4.46 3.44 -10.84
N ARG A 113 3.29 2.93 -11.24
CA ARG A 113 3.18 1.77 -12.13
C ARG A 113 1.99 1.92 -13.08
N PRO A 114 2.20 2.48 -14.29
CA PRO A 114 1.13 2.71 -15.29
C PRO A 114 0.43 1.43 -15.79
N ALA A 115 0.93 0.25 -15.41
CA ALA A 115 0.38 -1.05 -15.79
C ALA A 115 -0.97 -1.37 -15.10
N TRP A 116 -1.35 -0.65 -14.04
CA TRP A 116 -2.64 -0.87 -13.36
C TRP A 116 -3.82 -0.31 -14.16
N GLY A 117 -3.57 0.59 -15.12
CA GLY A 117 -4.60 1.11 -16.00
C GLY A 117 -5.76 1.72 -15.22
N CYS A 118 -5.47 2.48 -14.16
CA CYS A 118 -6.48 3.06 -13.28
C CYS A 118 -7.26 4.17 -14.04
N ASP A 119 -8.13 3.76 -14.96
CA ASP A 119 -9.04 4.63 -15.72
C ASP A 119 -10.21 5.01 -14.80
N ILE A 120 -9.96 5.93 -13.87
CA ILE A 120 -10.95 6.43 -12.88
C ILE A 120 -12.05 7.32 -13.50
N GLY A 121 -12.18 7.31 -14.84
CA GLY A 121 -13.26 7.94 -15.60
C GLY A 121 -12.81 9.06 -16.54
N PRO A 122 -13.73 9.56 -17.38
CA PRO A 122 -13.43 10.57 -18.39
C PRO A 122 -12.99 11.90 -17.73
N GLY A 123 -11.78 12.35 -18.05
CA GLY A 123 -11.20 13.60 -17.55
C GLY A 123 -9.74 13.51 -17.08
N PHE A 124 -9.13 12.32 -17.06
CA PHE A 124 -7.76 12.14 -16.55
C PHE A 124 -6.78 11.69 -17.66
N PRO A 125 -5.58 12.31 -17.75
CA PRO A 125 -4.61 11.97 -18.78
C PRO A 125 -4.05 10.56 -18.55
N ARG A 126 -4.12 9.73 -19.61
CA ARG A 126 -3.48 8.41 -19.64
C ARG A 126 -1.96 8.60 -19.52
N SER A 127 -1.34 7.99 -18.52
CA SER A 127 0.13 7.91 -18.40
C SER A 127 0.68 6.90 -19.42
N ALA A 128 0.71 7.30 -20.69
CA ALA A 128 1.33 6.52 -21.76
C ALA A 128 2.86 6.75 -21.74
N GLY A 129 3.58 5.95 -20.96
CA GLY A 129 5.05 5.90 -20.98
C GLY A 129 5.55 4.45 -20.87
N PRO A 130 6.61 4.06 -21.61
CA PRO A 130 7.16 2.72 -21.49
C PRO A 130 7.73 2.50 -20.08
N LEU A 131 7.50 1.30 -19.54
CA LEU A 131 7.92 0.90 -18.20
C LEU A 131 9.45 1.09 -18.04
N PRO A 132 9.93 1.78 -16.98
CA PRO A 132 11.33 1.71 -16.62
C PRO A 132 11.63 0.26 -16.17
N GLY A 133 12.78 -0.27 -16.62
CA GLY A 133 13.22 -1.62 -16.26
C GLY A 133 13.35 -1.84 -14.75
N PRO A 134 13.35 -3.10 -14.28
CA PRO A 134 13.45 -3.40 -12.86
C PRO A 134 14.73 -2.76 -12.28
N ARG A 135 14.58 -1.87 -11.28
CA ARG A 135 15.74 -1.40 -10.53
C ARG A 135 16.22 -2.56 -9.68
N SER A 136 17.53 -2.79 -9.67
CA SER A 136 18.19 -3.70 -8.73
C SER A 136 17.71 -3.39 -7.30
N PRO A 137 17.44 -4.39 -6.45
CA PRO A 137 17.06 -4.16 -5.07
C PRO A 137 18.09 -3.23 -4.45
N THR A 138 17.66 -2.05 -4.02
CA THR A 138 18.49 -1.09 -3.31
C THR A 138 19.00 -1.78 -2.06
N ARG A 139 20.27 -2.22 -2.08
CA ARG A 139 21.00 -2.62 -0.89
C ARG A 139 21.15 -1.38 -0.03
N HIS A 140 20.19 -1.12 0.85
CA HIS A 140 20.50 -0.30 2.01
C HIS A 140 21.45 -1.09 2.92
N PRO A 141 22.48 -0.43 3.46
CA PRO A 141 23.52 -1.10 4.23
C PRO A 141 22.86 -1.83 5.39
N ALA A 142 23.07 -3.14 5.47
CA ALA A 142 22.76 -3.90 6.65
C ALA A 142 23.50 -3.25 7.82
N THR A 143 22.75 -2.59 8.69
CA THR A 143 23.27 -2.20 10.01
C THR A 143 23.70 -3.48 10.70
N ARG A 144 24.99 -3.52 11.06
CA ARG A 144 25.65 -4.61 11.77
C ARG A 144 25.00 -4.91 13.11
#